data_AF-A0A349YI19-F1
#
_entry.id   AF-A0A349YI19-F1
#
_cell.length_a   1.000
_cell.length_b   1.000
_cell.length_c   1.000
_cell.angle_alpha   90.00
_cell.angle_beta   90.00
_cell.angle_gamma   90.00
#
_symmetry.space_group_name_H-M   'P 1'
#
loop_
_entity.id
_entity.type
_entity.pdbx_description
1 polymer ?
#
loop_
_entity_poly.entity_id
_entity_poly.type
_entity_poly.pdbx_seq_one_letter_code
_entity_poly.pdbx_strand_id
1 'polypeptide(L)'
;MNTFLKVPTEYFSLIGEHKTEKGIIKIDYITILILAKIAEWENSDKPCAMQNDQIADFFHCSPSTVKRHLKKLCDLGVVQAQVTKLIFPNGFASRRILKTTCVEKYTKRQPA
;
A
#
# COMPACT_ATOMS: atom_id res chain seq x y z
N MET A 1 -5.92 -21.79 -5.66
CA MET A 1 -6.71 -20.77 -6.40
C MET A 1 -5.76 -19.65 -6.77
N ASN A 2 -5.47 -19.46 -8.06
CA ASN A 2 -4.71 -18.30 -8.53
C ASN A 2 -5.65 -17.10 -8.61
N THR A 3 -5.72 -16.32 -7.53
CA THR A 3 -6.41 -15.04 -7.54
C THR A 3 -5.54 -14.07 -8.33
N PHE A 4 -5.86 -13.87 -9.61
CA PHE A 4 -5.25 -12.80 -10.38
C PHE A 4 -5.60 -11.47 -9.71
N LEU A 5 -4.57 -10.70 -9.36
CA LEU A 5 -4.72 -9.36 -8.81
C LEU A 5 -5.46 -8.50 -9.86
N LYS A 6 -6.68 -8.05 -9.53
CA LYS A 6 -7.43 -7.15 -10.40
C LYS A 6 -6.89 -5.74 -10.25
N VAL A 7 -6.10 -5.27 -11.22
CA VAL A 7 -5.53 -3.93 -11.23
C VAL A 7 -6.43 -2.98 -12.03
N PRO A 8 -7.03 -1.94 -11.42
CA PRO A 8 -7.76 -0.91 -12.15
C PRO A 8 -6.89 -0.24 -13.22
N THR A 9 -7.46 -0.03 -14.42
CA THR A 9 -6.73 0.62 -15.53
C THR A 9 -6.23 2.02 -15.18
N GLU A 10 -6.98 2.72 -14.32
CA GLU A 10 -6.65 4.05 -13.81
C GLU A 10 -5.29 4.08 -13.08
N TYR A 11 -4.86 2.97 -12.48
CA TYR A 11 -3.58 2.94 -11.78
C TYR A 11 -2.40 2.93 -12.75
N PHE A 12 -2.55 2.43 -13.97
CA PHE A 12 -1.48 2.47 -14.97
C PHE A 12 -1.16 3.89 -15.43
N SER A 13 -2.10 4.84 -15.27
CA SER A 13 -1.82 6.26 -15.54
C SER A 13 -0.77 6.87 -14.60
N LEU A 14 -0.52 6.22 -13.46
CA LEU A 14 0.49 6.62 -12.50
C LEU A 14 1.89 6.16 -12.91
N ILE A 15 2.07 5.26 -13.87
CA ILE A 15 3.42 4.82 -14.31
C ILE A 15 4.13 5.97 -15.01
N GLY A 16 5.38 6.22 -14.62
CA GLY A 16 6.19 7.30 -15.19
C GLY A 16 6.87 8.14 -14.11
N GLU A 17 7.28 9.34 -14.50
CA GLU A 17 7.99 10.28 -13.62
C GLU A 17 7.05 11.38 -13.15
N HIS A 18 7.05 11.64 -11.85
CA HIS A 18 6.20 12.61 -11.20
C HIS A 18 7.05 13.60 -10.43
N LYS A 19 6.86 14.89 -10.67
CA LYS A 19 7.57 15.95 -9.96
C LYS A 19 6.83 16.26 -8.66
N THR A 20 7.50 16.03 -7.54
CA THR A 20 7.01 16.38 -6.20
C THR A 20 7.88 17.48 -5.59
N GLU A 21 7.43 18.09 -4.50
CA GLU A 21 8.21 19.07 -3.72
C GLU A 21 9.56 18.49 -3.24
N LYS A 22 9.67 17.17 -3.11
CA LYS A 22 10.87 16.45 -2.66
C LYS A 22 11.76 15.97 -3.82
N GLY A 23 11.37 16.19 -5.07
CA GLY A 23 12.09 15.75 -6.27
C GLY A 23 11.26 14.88 -7.21
N ILE A 24 11.93 14.23 -8.16
CA ILE A 24 11.30 13.36 -9.16
C ILE A 24 11.10 11.96 -8.56
N ILE A 25 9.86 11.49 -8.56
CA ILE A 25 9.49 10.13 -8.16
C ILE A 25 9.14 9.34 -9.42
N LYS A 26 9.83 8.22 -9.61
CA LYS A 26 9.53 7.27 -10.68
C LYS A 26 8.66 6.14 -10.17
N ILE A 27 7.52 5.93 -10.81
CA ILE A 27 6.56 4.88 -10.51
C ILE A 27 6.68 3.77 -11.55
N ASP A 28 7.06 2.60 -11.04
CA ASP A 28 7.28 1.39 -11.83
C ASP A 28 6.09 0.44 -11.66
N TYR A 29 5.97 -0.55 -12.57
CA TYR A 29 4.86 -1.50 -12.58
C TYR A 29 4.62 -2.21 -11.23
N ILE A 30 5.68 -2.64 -10.55
CA ILE A 30 5.57 -3.28 -9.22
C ILE A 30 4.93 -2.36 -8.17
N THR A 31 5.12 -1.04 -8.28
CA THR A 31 4.51 -0.05 -7.40
C THR A 31 2.99 -0.03 -7.58
N ILE A 32 2.54 -0.17 -8.82
CA ILE A 32 1.12 -0.25 -9.16
C ILE A 32 0.49 -1.55 -8.68
N LEU A 33 1.21 -2.68 -8.77
CA LEU A 33 0.74 -3.94 -8.22
C LEU A 33 0.58 -3.87 -6.70
N ILE A 34 1.54 -3.25 -5.99
CA ILE A 34 1.44 -3.03 -4.55
C ILE A 34 0.21 -2.19 -4.21
N LEU A 35 -0.03 -1.09 -4.95
CA LEU A 35 -1.23 -0.26 -4.79
C LEU A 35 -2.52 -1.06 -4.96
N ALA A 36 -2.62 -1.86 -6.03
CA ALA A 36 -3.78 -2.71 -6.28
C ALA A 36 -3.99 -3.75 -5.19
N LYS A 37 -2.92 -4.33 -4.63
CA LYS A 37 -3.06 -5.30 -3.53
C LYS A 37 -3.59 -4.64 -2.25
N ILE A 38 -3.15 -3.43 -1.96
CA ILE A 38 -3.65 -2.64 -0.83
C ILE A 38 -5.14 -2.33 -1.02
N ALA A 39 -5.53 -1.87 -2.21
CA ALA A 39 -6.93 -1.57 -2.54
C ALA A 39 -7.83 -2.82 -2.47
N GLU A 40 -7.38 -3.96 -3.00
CA GLU A 40 -8.11 -5.23 -2.89
C GLU A 40 -8.32 -5.63 -1.42
N TRP A 41 -7.28 -5.47 -0.59
CA TRP A 41 -7.36 -5.79 0.83
C TRP A 41 -8.29 -4.87 1.61
N GLU A 42 -8.24 -3.57 1.31
CA GLU A 42 -9.10 -2.55 1.92
C GLU A 42 -10.59 -2.81 1.63
N ASN A 43 -10.92 -3.28 0.42
CA ASN A 43 -12.29 -3.66 0.04
C ASN A 43 -12.77 -4.99 0.64
N SER A 44 -11.88 -5.78 1.27
CA SER A 44 -12.23 -7.12 1.77
C SER A 44 -12.83 -7.17 3.18
N ASP A 45 -13.11 -6.02 3.81
CA ASP A 45 -13.66 -5.85 5.17
C ASP A 45 -12.91 -6.59 6.29
N LYS A 46 -11.69 -7.10 6.03
CA LYS A 46 -10.85 -7.74 7.04
C LYS A 46 -10.17 -6.67 7.90
N PRO A 47 -10.36 -6.66 9.24
CA PRO A 47 -10.00 -5.53 10.12
C PRO A 47 -8.49 -5.42 10.44
N CYS A 48 -7.60 -5.94 9.60
CA CYS A 48 -6.17 -5.88 9.87
C CYS A 48 -5.44 -5.20 8.72
N ALA A 49 -4.91 -4.02 9.02
CA ALA A 49 -3.92 -3.31 8.21
C ALA A 49 -2.86 -4.29 7.69
N MET A 50 -2.77 -4.46 6.37
CA MET A 50 -1.79 -5.35 5.76
C MET A 50 -0.38 -4.87 6.14
N GLN A 51 0.38 -5.71 6.83
CA GLN A 51 1.74 -5.38 7.24
C GLN A 51 2.68 -5.44 6.04
N ASN A 52 3.77 -4.68 6.07
CA ASN A 52 4.78 -4.68 5.00
C ASN A 52 5.29 -6.10 4.70
N ASP A 53 5.42 -6.94 5.72
CA ASP A 53 5.89 -8.32 5.60
C ASP A 53 4.90 -9.17 4.79
N GLN A 54 3.59 -8.97 4.96
CA GLN A 54 2.57 -9.71 4.21
C GLN A 54 2.54 -9.31 2.73
N ILE A 55 2.78 -8.03 2.44
CA ILE A 55 2.93 -7.55 1.06
C ILE A 55 4.23 -8.10 0.46
N ALA A 56 5.31 -8.10 1.23
CA ALA A 56 6.61 -8.59 0.83
C ALA A 56 6.56 -10.08 0.46
N ASP A 57 5.89 -10.88 1.29
CA ASP A 57 5.66 -12.30 1.05
C ASP A 57 4.84 -12.54 -0.23
N PHE A 58 3.79 -11.75 -0.46
CA PHE A 58 2.94 -11.88 -1.65
C PHE A 58 3.70 -11.59 -2.96
N PHE A 59 4.60 -10.60 -2.95
CA PHE A 59 5.39 -10.21 -4.12
C PHE A 59 6.78 -10.85 -4.17
N HIS A 60 7.09 -11.78 -3.25
CA HIS A 60 8.40 -12.41 -3.13
C HIS A 60 9.56 -11.41 -3.14
N CYS A 61 9.41 -10.32 -2.39
CA CYS A 61 10.38 -9.23 -2.33
C CYS A 61 10.73 -8.90 -0.87
N SER A 62 11.76 -8.08 -0.66
CA SER A 62 12.11 -7.69 0.72
C SER A 62 11.10 -6.68 1.31
N PRO A 63 10.83 -6.69 2.63
CA PRO A 63 10.03 -5.65 3.29
C PRO A 63 10.59 -4.23 3.06
N SER A 64 11.91 -4.09 2.90
CA SER A 64 12.58 -2.84 2.54
C SER A 64 12.17 -2.35 1.15
N THR A 65 12.02 -3.26 0.18
CA THR A 65 11.53 -2.95 -1.17
C THR A 65 10.10 -2.45 -1.11
N VAL A 66 9.21 -3.14 -0.39
CA VAL A 66 7.83 -2.70 -0.16
C VAL A 66 7.80 -1.31 0.47
N LYS A 67 8.58 -1.07 1.52
CA LYS A 67 8.67 0.23 2.20
C LYS A 67 9.09 1.36 1.25
N ARG A 68 10.02 1.10 0.32
CA ARG A 68 10.40 2.09 -0.72
C ARG A 68 9.23 2.41 -1.65
N HIS A 69 8.51 1.40 -2.14
CA HIS A 69 7.35 1.61 -3.02
C HIS A 69 6.19 2.31 -2.31
N LEU A 70 5.90 1.94 -1.06
CA LEU A 70 4.90 2.61 -0.23
C LEU A 70 5.27 4.07 0.01
N LYS A 71 6.55 4.37 0.26
CA LYS A 71 7.02 5.75 0.39
C LYS A 71 6.77 6.56 -0.88
N LYS A 72 7.06 6.00 -2.07
CA LYS A 72 6.75 6.66 -3.35
C LYS A 72 5.25 6.99 -3.47
N LEU A 73 4.38 6.04 -3.15
CA LEU A 73 2.92 6.23 -3.19
C LEU A 73 2.42 7.25 -2.17
N CYS A 74 3.04 7.32 -0.99
CA CYS A 74 2.74 8.32 0.04
C CYS A 74 3.18 9.72 -0.39
N ASP A 75 4.39 9.85 -0.94
CA ASP A 75 4.89 11.14 -1.42
C ASP A 75 4.08 11.66 -2.62
N LEU A 76 3.41 10.78 -3.38
CA LEU A 76 2.44 11.15 -4.42
C LEU A 76 1.01 11.37 -3.91
N GLY A 77 0.76 11.20 -2.62
CA GLY A 77 -0.58 11.35 -2.04
C GLY A 77 -1.60 10.32 -2.53
N VAL A 78 -1.14 9.21 -3.11
CA VAL A 78 -2.01 8.10 -3.57
C VAL A 78 -2.44 7.23 -2.38
N VAL A 79 -1.55 7.12 -1.41
CA VAL A 79 -1.68 6.27 -0.22
C VAL A 79 -1.37 7.10 1.02
N GLN A 80 -2.12 6.87 2.09
CA GLN A 80 -1.80 7.41 3.41
C GLN A 80 -1.28 6.29 4.31
N ALA A 81 -0.14 6.53 4.93
CA ALA A 81 0.41 5.65 5.94
C ALA A 81 0.11 6.22 7.33
N GLN A 82 -0.83 5.62 8.04
CA GLN A 82 -1.09 5.89 9.45
C GLN A 82 -0.25 4.94 10.30
N VAL A 83 0.60 5.50 11.16
CA VAL A 83 1.31 4.70 12.17
C VAL A 83 0.44 4.64 13.41
N THR A 84 -0.25 3.52 13.61
CA THR A 84 -0.98 3.28 14.86
C THR A 84 -0.04 2.62 15.85
N LYS A 85 0.19 3.29 16.99
CA LYS A 85 0.90 2.69 18.13
C LYS A 85 -0.12 1.86 18.90
N LEU A 86 -0.05 0.53 18.78
CA LEU A 86 -0.78 -0.33 19.71
C LEU A 86 -0.01 -0.35 21.04
N ILE A 87 -0.67 0.12 22.09
CA ILE A 87 -0.21 -0.01 23.47
C ILE A 87 -0.92 -1.24 24.02
N PHE A 88 -0.18 -2.32 24.25
CA PHE A 88 -0.74 -3.48 24.93
C PHE A 88 -0.80 -3.17 26.43
N PRO A 89 -1.92 -3.49 27.11
CA PRO A 89 -2.12 -3.16 28.52
C PRO A 89 -1.11 -3.83 29.47
N ASN A 90 -0.31 -4.78 28.98
CA ASN A 90 0.50 -5.66 29.81
C ASN A 90 2.01 -5.31 29.83
N GLY A 91 2.40 -4.08 29.46
CA GLY A 91 3.80 -3.65 29.46
C GLY A 91 4.70 -4.30 28.40
N PHE A 92 4.16 -5.19 27.57
CA PHE A 92 4.88 -5.76 26.44
C PHE A 92 4.88 -4.84 25.22
N ALA A 93 6.02 -4.83 24.54
CA ALA A 93 6.43 -3.97 23.44
C ALA A 93 5.30 -3.30 22.62
N SER A 94 5.39 -1.98 22.46
CA SER A 94 4.53 -1.27 21.52
C SER A 94 4.83 -1.72 20.09
N ARG A 95 3.89 -2.38 19.42
CA ARG A 95 4.01 -2.69 18.00
C ARG A 95 3.49 -1.48 17.21
N ARG A 96 4.36 -0.90 16.37
CA ARG A 96 3.94 0.12 15.40
C ARG A 96 3.27 -0.63 14.25
N ILE A 97 1.95 -0.50 14.12
CA ILE A 97 1.24 -1.00 12.94
C ILE A 97 1.22 0.13 11.93
N LEU A 98 1.84 -0.10 10.78
CA LEU A 98 1.69 0.78 9.63
C LEU A 98 0.39 0.40 8.93
N LYS A 99 -0.66 1.18 9.16
CA LYS A 99 -1.89 1.08 8.38
C LYS A 99 -1.71 1.91 7.12
N THR A 100 -1.71 1.23 5.99
CA THR A 100 -1.56 1.84 4.68
C THR A 100 -2.93 1.78 4.00
N THR A 101 -3.55 2.93 3.74
CA THR A 101 -4.88 3.05 3.10
C THR A 101 -4.78 3.83 1.81
N CYS A 102 -5.57 3.46 0.81
CA CYS A 102 -5.65 4.26 -0.41
C CYS A 102 -6.44 5.54 -0.13
N VAL A 103 -6.05 6.66 -0.74
CA VAL A 103 -6.87 7.88 -0.69
C VAL A 103 -8.16 7.65 -1.48
N GLU A 104 -9.28 8.24 -1.04
CA GLU A 104 -10.63 7.97 -1.56
C GLU A 104 -10.77 7.98 -3.09
N LYS A 105 -10.00 8.83 -3.78
CA LYS A 105 -9.95 8.88 -5.26
C LYS A 105 -9.56 7.52 -5.89
N TYR A 106 -8.80 6.71 -5.18
CA TYR A 106 -8.27 5.42 -5.62
C TYR A 106 -8.98 4.23 -4.97
N THR A 107 -9.90 4.44 -4.03
CA THR A 107 -10.68 3.36 -3.38
C THR A 107 -11.96 3.02 -4.15
N LYS A 108 -12.11 3.44 -5.43
CA LYS A 108 -13.31 3.17 -6.25
C LYS A 108 -13.75 1.74 -5.99
N ARG A 109 -14.86 1.59 -5.25
CA ARG A 109 -15.42 0.30 -4.85
C ARG A 109 -15.51 -0.54 -6.11
N GLN A 110 -14.67 -1.55 -6.24
CA GLN A 110 -14.91 -2.56 -7.27
C GLN A 110 -16.26 -3.20 -6.91
N PRO A 111 -17.23 -3.26 -7.84
CA PRO A 111 -18.43 -4.03 -7.59
C PRO A 111 -17.98 -5.47 -7.29
N ALA A 112 -18.47 -6.00 -6.16
CA ALA A 112 -18.19 -7.33 -5.66
C ALA A 112 -18.53 -8.42 -6.70
#